data_AF-A0A2M7XW55-F1
#
_entry.id   AF-A0A2M7XW55-F1
#
_cell.length_a   1.000
_cell.length_b   1.000
_cell.length_c   1.000
_cell.angle_alpha   90.00
_cell.angle_beta   90.00
_cell.angle_gamma   90.00
#
_symmetry.space_group_name_H-M   'P 1'
#
loop_
_entity.id
_entity.type
_entity.pdbx_description
1 polymer ?
#
loop_
_entity_poly.entity_id
_entity_poly.type
_entity_poly.pdbx_seq_one_letter_code
_entity_poly.pdbx_strand_id
1 'polypeptide(L)' 'MLNTGTTTGIFVNEFQIGLSAKVSPSFTWGNNRYEINKAIQTASEVMRRRDQELTHAMEALIRDIWQKPETTLRWS' A
#
# COMPACT_ATOMS: atom_id res chain seq x y z
N MET A 1 -7.48 -10.82 -8.33
CA MET A 1 -6.80 -12.09 -8.01
C MET A 1 -5.34 -11.87 -8.33
N LEU A 2 -4.45 -11.99 -7.35
CA LEU A 2 -3.01 -11.79 -7.56
C LEU A 2 -2.46 -12.96 -8.38
N ASN A 3 -1.78 -12.66 -9.47
CA ASN A 3 -1.15 -13.66 -10.31
C ASN A 3 0.30 -13.89 -9.90
N THR A 4 0.90 -14.99 -10.35
CA THR A 4 2.34 -15.21 -10.20
C THR A 4 3.11 -14.06 -10.86
N GLY A 5 3.97 -13.40 -10.09
CA GLY A 5 4.75 -12.24 -10.56
C GLY A 5 4.09 -10.88 -10.36
N THR A 6 2.94 -10.80 -9.68
CA THR A 6 2.37 -9.51 -9.24
C THR A 6 3.18 -8.96 -8.07
N THR A 7 3.61 -7.70 -8.18
CA THR A 7 4.22 -6.92 -7.08
C THR A 7 3.27 -5.82 -6.66
N THR A 8 2.89 -5.78 -5.38
CA THR A 8 2.02 -4.74 -4.82
C THR A 8 2.79 -3.88 -3.82
N GLY A 9 2.64 -2.56 -3.92
CA GLY A 9 3.07 -1.64 -2.88
C GLY A 9 2.24 -1.76 -1.60
N ILE A 10 2.58 -0.94 -0.61
CA ILE A 10 1.84 -0.91 0.67
C ILE A 10 0.49 -0.20 0.50
N PHE A 11 -0.50 -0.57 1.31
CA PHE A 11 -1.86 0.02 1.28
C PHE A 11 -2.54 -0.03 -0.10
N VAL A 12 -2.23 -1.06 -0.88
CA VAL A 12 -2.93 -1.35 -2.13
C VAL A 12 -4.25 -2.03 -1.83
N ASN A 13 -5.29 -1.59 -2.53
CA ASN A 13 -6.59 -2.19 -2.49
C ASN A 13 -7.11 -2.44 -3.92
N GLU A 14 -7.11 -3.71 -4.31
CA GLU A 14 -7.53 -4.17 -5.63
C GLU A 14 -8.95 -4.75 -5.60
N PHE A 15 -9.91 -3.99 -6.14
CA PHE A 15 -11.32 -4.41 -6.27
C PHE A 15 -11.80 -4.49 -7.73
N GLN A 16 -10.90 -4.73 -8.69
CA GLN A 16 -11.28 -4.87 -10.09
C GLN A 16 -11.63 -6.32 -10.44
N ILE A 17 -12.67 -6.49 -11.27
CA ILE A 17 -13.04 -7.77 -11.87
C ILE A 17 -12.06 -8.04 -13.02
N GLY A 18 -11.13 -8.97 -12.82
CA GLY A 18 -10.11 -9.32 -13.82
C GLY A 18 -8.77 -9.73 -13.22
N LEU A 19 -7.76 -9.82 -14.08
CA LEU A 19 -6.36 -10.07 -13.68
C LEU A 19 -5.78 -8.80 -13.04
N SER A 20 -5.17 -8.95 -11.86
CA SER A 20 -4.46 -7.85 -11.21
C SER A 20 -3.30 -7.34 -12.07
N ALA A 21 -2.97 -6.05 -11.96
CA ALA A 21 -1.83 -5.47 -12.65
C ALA A 21 -0.53 -6.22 -12.28
N LYS A 22 0.46 -6.23 -13.17
CA LYS A 22 1.78 -6.82 -12.86
C LYS A 22 2.47 -6.05 -11.72
N VAL A 23 2.25 -4.74 -11.65
CA VAL A 23 2.75 -3.87 -10.59
C VAL A 23 1.63 -2.92 -10.16
N SER A 24 1.28 -2.95 -8.87
CA SER A 24 0.28 -2.06 -8.26
C SER A 24 0.97 -1.10 -7.30
N PRO A 25 0.98 0.21 -7.57
CA PRO A 25 1.73 1.18 -6.78
C PRO A 25 1.26 1.31 -5.33
N SER A 26 2.13 1.77 -4.44
CA SER A 26 1.76 2.06 -3.05
C SER A 26 0.60 3.06 -2.96
N PHE A 27 -0.34 2.79 -2.04
CA PHE A 27 -1.56 3.56 -1.81
C PHE A 27 -2.57 3.54 -2.97
N THR A 28 -2.50 2.60 -3.92
CA THR A 28 -3.54 2.46 -4.94
C THR A 28 -4.86 1.99 -4.31
N TRP A 29 -5.93 2.75 -4.51
CA TRP A 29 -7.29 2.42 -4.09
C TRP A 29 -8.26 2.59 -5.25
N GLY A 30 -8.34 1.58 -6.11
CA GLY A 30 -8.98 1.72 -7.43
C GLY A 30 -8.27 2.78 -8.27
N ASN A 31 -9.01 3.80 -8.72
CA ASN A 31 -8.46 4.92 -9.50
C ASN A 31 -7.94 6.08 -8.63
N ASN A 32 -8.08 5.97 -7.30
CA ASN A 32 -7.69 7.01 -6.36
C ASN A 32 -6.44 6.61 -5.57
N ARG A 33 -5.79 7.61 -4.99
CA ARG A 33 -4.72 7.40 -4.02
C ARG A 33 -5.29 7.38 -2.61
N TYR A 34 -4.93 6.38 -1.81
CA TYR A 34 -5.35 6.25 -0.43
C TYR A 34 -4.75 7.38 0.43
N GLU A 35 -5.58 7.93 1.31
CA GLU A 35 -5.24 9.11 2.11
C GLU A 35 -4.33 8.70 3.28
N ILE A 36 -3.33 9.53 3.59
CA ILE A 36 -2.25 9.18 4.51
C ILE A 36 -2.73 8.96 5.95
N ASN A 37 -3.62 9.80 6.48
CA ASN A 37 -4.10 9.65 7.85
C ASN A 37 -4.98 8.39 7.99
N LYS A 38 -5.81 8.08 6.98
CA LYS A 38 -6.56 6.82 6.91
C LYS A 38 -5.64 5.59 6.80
N ALA A 39 -4.53 5.69 6.07
CA ALA A 39 -3.54 4.64 5.98
C ALA A 39 -2.88 4.35 7.33
N ILE A 40 -2.49 5.39 8.06
CA ILE A 40 -1.90 5.27 9.41
C ILE A 40 -2.90 4.67 10.40
N GLN A 41 -4.15 5.12 10.37
CA GLN A 41 -5.21 4.56 11.22
C GLN A 41 -5.40 3.06 10.92
N THR A 42 -5.44 2.69 9.65
CA THR A 42 -5.56 1.28 9.22
C THR A 42 -4.35 0.47 9.68
N ALA A 43 -3.14 1.01 9.56
CA ALA A 43 -1.92 0.35 10.02
C ALA A 43 -1.99 0.05 11.52
N SER A 44 -2.34 1.06 12.33
CA SER A 44 -2.53 0.91 13.77
C SER A 44 -3.55 -0.18 14.11
N GLU A 45 -4.70 -0.16 13.46
CA GLU A 45 -5.76 -1.16 13.67
C GLU A 45 -5.33 -2.58 13.29
N VAL A 46 -4.70 -2.74 12.12
CA VAL A 46 -4.27 -4.05 11.60
C VAL A 46 -3.11 -4.64 12.40
N MET A 47 -2.21 -3.80 12.90
CA MET A 47 -1.11 -4.21 13.77
C MET A 47 -1.61 -4.60 15.17
N ARG A 48 -2.55 -3.84 15.74
CA ARG A 48 -3.12 -4.14 17.06
C ARG A 48 -3.79 -5.51 17.11
N ARG A 49 -4.41 -5.95 16.00
CA ARG A 49 -4.99 -7.30 15.86
C ARG A 49 -3.97 -8.43 15.94
N ARG A 50 -2.68 -8.11 15.86
CA ARG A 50 -1.55 -9.04 15.98
C ARG A 50 -0.68 -8.71 17.20
N ASP A 51 -1.25 -7.99 18.18
CA ASP A 51 -0.56 -7.53 19.39
C ASP A 51 0.71 -6.71 19.11
N GLN A 52 0.71 -5.95 18.00
CA GLN A 52 1.79 -5.05 17.62
C GLN A 52 1.33 -3.59 17.65
N GLU A 53 2.20 -2.70 18.13
CA GLU A 53 1.97 -1.26 18.11
C GLU A 53 2.61 -0.62 16.88
N LEU A 54 1.91 0.33 16.26
CA LEU A 54 2.49 1.16 15.21
C LEU A 54 3.48 2.14 15.85
N THR A 55 4.77 1.88 15.69
CA THR A 55 5.82 2.75 16.22
C THR A 55 5.93 4.04 15.42
N HIS A 56 6.51 5.07 16.04
CA HIS A 56 6.75 6.37 15.40
C HIS A 56 7.64 6.26 14.15
N ALA A 57 8.64 5.35 14.18
CA ALA A 57 9.51 5.11 13.03
C ALA A 57 8.76 4.49 11.85
N MET A 58 7.82 3.58 12.11
CA MET A 58 6.98 2.97 11.08
C MET A 58 5.99 3.99 10.51
N GLU A 59 5.39 4.84 11.35
CA GLU A 59 4.54 5.93 10.86
C GLU A 59 5.33 6.89 9.96
N ALA A 60 6.54 7.29 10.37
CA ALA A 60 7.41 8.14 9.56
C ALA A 60 7.76 7.50 8.21
N LEU A 61 8.03 6.20 8.18
CA LEU A 61 8.27 5.44 6.95
C LEU A 61 7.04 5.45 6.03
N ILE A 62 5.84 5.22 6.58
CA ILE A 62 4.59 5.26 5.81
C ILE A 62 4.39 6.65 5.19
N ARG A 63 4.66 7.73 5.95
CA ARG A 63 4.57 9.12 5.46
C ARG A 63 5.59 9.41 4.37
N ASP A 64 6.83 8.93 4.52
CA ASP A 64 7.89 9.09 3.52
C ASP A 64 7.53 8.39 2.19
N ILE A 65 7.05 7.14 2.25
CA ILE A 65 6.60 6.41 1.06
C ILE A 65 5.38 7.12 0.43
N TRP A 66 4.48 7.67 1.25
CA TRP A 66 3.35 8.45 0.73
C TRP A 66 3.76 9.76 0.04
N GLN A 67 4.89 10.37 0.40
CA GLN A 67 5.38 11.55 -0.31
C GLN A 67 6.01 11.21 -1.66
N LYS A 68 6.42 9.96 -1.86
CA LYS A 68 7.07 9.46 -3.08
C LYS A 68 6.03 8.78 -3.98
N PRO A 69 5.37 9.48 -4.93
CA PRO A 69 4.58 8.80 -5.94
C PRO A 69 5.51 7.86 -6.72
N GLU A 70 5.19 6.57 -6.72
CA GLU A 70 6.06 5.53 -7.26
C GLU A 70 6.33 5.77 -8.74
N THR A 71 7.62 5.89 -9.08
CA THR A 71 8.10 5.78 -10.46
C THR A 71 7.86 4.36 -10.92
N THR A 72 7.17 4.19 -12.04
CA THR A 72 6.91 2.89 -12.67
C THR A 72 8.18 2.05 -12.64
N LEU A 73 8.19 0.95 -11.86
CA LEU A 73 9.26 -0.04 -11.88
C LEU A 73 9.27 -0.70 -13.28
N ARG A 74 9.95 -0.05 -14.23
CA ARG A 74 10.37 -0.65 -15.49
C ARG A 74 11.60 -1.49 -15.17
N TRP A 75 11.38 -2.74 -14.83
CA TRP A 75 12.44 -3.74 -14.95
C TRP A 75 12.67 -3.96 -16.44
N SER A 76 13.89 -3.66 -16.88
CA SER A 76 14.39 -3.87 -18.26
C SER A 76 14.67 -5.35 -18.47
#